data_AF-A0A239BHK2-F1
#
_entry.id   AF-A0A239BHK2-F1
#
_cell.length_a   1.000
_cell.length_b   1.000
_cell.length_c   1.000
_cell.angle_alpha   90.00
_cell.angle_beta   90.00
_cell.angle_gamma   90.00
#
_symmetry.space_group_name_H-M   'P 1'
#
loop_
_entity.id
_entity.type
_entity.pdbx_description
1 polymer ?
#
loop_
_entity_poly.entity_id
_entity_poly.type
_entity_poly.pdbx_seq_one_letter_code
_entity_poly.pdbx_strand_id
1 'polypeptide(L)'
;MADHIFRLKDTPVGTILVKFYQIEPYSDDAFMRAQALDFLQATAGSGNSWSLSLYQGSIAANPVLPEAIAQLHARCPTCTAVRIEQAL
;
A
#
# COMPACT_ATOMS: atom_id res chain seq x y z
N MET A 1 -2.98 10.68 -0.80
CA MET A 1 -3.78 9.58 -1.37
C MET A 1 -2.80 8.62 -2.03
N ALA A 2 -3.09 7.31 -2.05
CA ALA A 2 -2.27 6.36 -2.80
C ALA A 2 -2.26 6.72 -4.30
N ASP A 3 -1.08 6.72 -4.91
CA ASP A 3 -0.90 7.05 -6.33
C ASP A 3 -1.43 5.94 -7.22
N HIS A 4 -1.25 4.69 -6.78
CA HIS A 4 -1.76 3.51 -7.48
C HIS A 4 -2.34 2.49 -6.50
N ILE A 5 -3.51 1.96 -6.83
CA ILE A 5 -4.17 0.92 -6.05
C ILE A 5 -4.45 -0.27 -6.97
N PHE A 6 -4.01 -1.45 -6.56
CA PHE A 6 -4.25 -2.71 -7.26
C PHE A 6 -4.96 -3.69 -6.34
N ARG A 7 -5.84 -4.50 -6.92
CA ARG A 7 -6.46 -5.63 -6.22
C ARG A 7 -5.93 -6.92 -6.82
N LEU A 8 -5.21 -7.71 -6.02
CA LEU A 8 -4.75 -9.03 -6.39
C LEU A 8 -5.67 -10.07 -5.75
N LYS A 9 -6.23 -10.95 -6.58
CA LYS A 9 -7.06 -12.08 -6.15
C LYS A 9 -6.21 -13.36 -6.18
N ASP A 10 -6.70 -14.40 -5.51
CA ASP A 10 -6.13 -15.74 -5.57
C ASP A 10 -4.64 -15.82 -5.16
N THR A 11 -4.21 -14.96 -4.23
CA THR A 11 -2.86 -15.02 -3.67
C THR A 11 -2.79 -16.05 -2.53
N PRO A 12 -1.59 -16.55 -2.16
CA PRO A 12 -1.42 -17.44 -1.01
C PRO A 12 -1.94 -16.88 0.33
N VAL A 13 -2.15 -15.57 0.43
CA VAL A 13 -2.68 -14.87 1.62
C VAL A 13 -4.12 -14.35 1.42
N GLY A 14 -4.79 -14.82 0.36
CA GLY A 14 -6.16 -14.43 0.00
C GLY A 14 -6.21 -13.29 -1.02
N THR A 15 -7.28 -12.50 -0.99
CA THR A 15 -7.36 -11.28 -1.81
C THR A 15 -6.66 -10.15 -1.08
N ILE A 16 -5.79 -9.41 -1.77
CA ILE A 16 -5.08 -8.26 -1.20
C ILE A 16 -5.28 -7.00 -2.02
N LEU A 17 -5.22 -5.85 -1.34
CA LEU A 17 -5.12 -4.53 -1.93
C LEU A 17 -3.70 -4.02 -1.76
N VAL A 18 -3.08 -3.60 -2.85
CA VAL A 18 -1.73 -3.04 -2.89
C VAL A 18 -1.85 -1.57 -3.24
N LYS A 19 -1.41 -0.71 -2.33
CA LYS A 19 -1.43 0.75 -2.47
C LYS A 19 -0.01 1.26 -2.53
N PHE A 20 0.37 1.90 -3.61
CA PHE A 20 1.66 2.54 -3.78
C PHE A 20 1.59 4.03 -3.49
N TYR A 21 2.67 4.56 -2.92
CA TYR A 21 2.82 5.97 -2.58
C TYR A 21 4.17 6.47 -3.08
N GLN A 22 4.16 7.61 -3.75
CA GLN A 22 5.35 8.38 -4.12
C GLN A 22 5.71 9.30 -2.97
N ILE A 23 6.75 8.93 -2.22
CA ILE A 23 7.30 9.71 -1.12
C ILE A 23 8.76 10.01 -1.45
N GLU A 24 9.06 11.24 -1.85
CA GLU A 24 10.41 11.68 -2.23
C GLU A 24 10.86 12.89 -1.41
N PRO A 25 11.95 12.79 -0.61
CA PRO A 25 12.65 11.55 -0.26
C PRO A 25 11.80 10.65 0.65
N TYR A 26 12.01 9.33 0.59
CA TYR A 26 11.32 8.41 1.49
C TYR A 26 11.68 8.71 2.95
N SER A 27 10.66 8.89 3.79
CA SER A 27 10.78 8.84 5.24
C SER A 27 9.53 8.22 5.83
N ASP A 28 9.68 7.48 6.92
CA ASP A 28 8.55 6.85 7.60
C ASP A 28 7.53 7.91 8.07
N ASP A 29 7.99 9.08 8.53
CA ASP A 29 7.13 10.19 8.92
C ASP A 29 6.31 10.75 7.75
N ALA A 30 6.91 10.95 6.58
CA ALA A 30 6.21 11.43 5.40
C ALA A 30 5.20 10.39 4.89
N PHE A 31 5.57 9.11 4.94
CA PHE A 31 4.67 8.02 4.59
C PHE A 31 3.49 7.91 5.55
N MET A 32 3.72 8.00 6.86
CA MET A 32 2.66 8.01 7.89
C MET A 32 1.69 9.18 7.69
N ARG A 33 2.18 10.38 7.32
CA ARG A 33 1.31 11.52 6.98
C ARG A 33 0.49 11.26 5.72
N ALA A 34 1.10 10.72 4.66
CA ALA A 34 0.40 10.39 3.43
C ALA A 34 -0.70 9.32 3.67
N GLN A 35 -0.42 8.35 4.53
CA GLN A 35 -1.36 7.31 4.95
C GLN A 35 -2.50 7.89 5.80
N ALA A 36 -2.20 8.80 6.73
CA ALA A 36 -3.22 9.47 7.54
C ALA A 36 -4.18 10.31 6.66
N LEU A 37 -3.65 11.01 5.65
CA LEU A 37 -4.47 11.74 4.68
C LEU A 37 -5.33 10.80 3.83
N ASP A 38 -4.76 9.70 3.35
CA ASP A 38 -5.47 8.64 2.60
C ASP A 38 -6.60 8.04 3.43
N PHE A 39 -6.34 7.78 4.72
CA PHE A 39 -7.34 7.31 5.67
C PHE A 39 -8.45 8.35 5.88
N LEU A 40 -8.12 9.60 6.19
CA LEU A 40 -9.13 10.65 6.41
C LEU A 40 -10.06 10.81 5.21
N GLN A 41 -9.53 10.67 3.99
CA GLN A 41 -10.34 10.70 2.77
C GLN A 41 -11.23 9.45 2.61
N ALA A 42 -10.74 8.26 2.97
CA ALA A 42 -11.51 7.02 2.91
C ALA A 42 -12.54 6.84 4.05
N THR A 43 -12.31 7.50 5.20
CA THR A 43 -13.13 7.37 6.43
C THR A 43 -14.37 8.27 6.42
N ALA A 44 -14.57 9.08 5.38
CA ALA A 44 -15.88 9.68 5.10
C ALA A 44 -16.88 8.59 4.65
N GLY A 45 -17.33 7.76 5.60
CA GLY A 45 -18.40 6.78 5.41
C GLY A 45 -18.04 5.30 5.61
N SER A 46 -16.78 4.91 5.87
CA SER A 46 -16.42 3.49 6.08
C SER A 46 -15.54 3.28 7.32
N GLY A 47 -16.03 2.44 8.25
CA GLY A 47 -15.41 2.19 9.55
C GLY A 47 -14.23 1.20 9.55
N ASN A 48 -13.40 1.16 8.50
CA ASN A 48 -12.31 0.17 8.42
C ASN A 48 -11.08 0.73 7.68
N SER A 49 -9.87 0.34 8.10
CA SER A 49 -8.76 -0.04 7.17
C SER A 49 -7.38 -0.20 7.84
N TRP A 50 -7.15 0.20 9.09
CA TRP A 50 -5.81 0.06 9.68
C TRP A 50 -5.47 -1.38 10.11
N SER A 51 -6.45 -2.14 10.61
CA SER A 51 -6.25 -3.48 11.18
C SER A 51 -5.98 -4.61 10.16
N LEU A 52 -6.18 -4.35 8.86
CA LEU A 52 -5.99 -5.35 7.79
C LEU A 52 -4.65 -5.21 7.06
N SER A 53 -3.75 -4.35 7.55
CA SER A 53 -2.43 -4.12 6.94
C SER A 53 -1.53 -5.35 7.14
N LEU A 54 -1.19 -6.05 6.05
CA LEU A 54 -0.22 -7.14 6.02
C LEU A 54 1.22 -6.60 6.02
N TYR A 55 1.44 -5.47 5.35
CA TYR A 55 2.72 -4.80 5.31
C TYR A 55 2.55 -3.31 5.00
N GLN A 56 3.41 -2.47 5.57
CA GLN A 56 3.52 -1.07 5.20
C GLN A 56 4.97 -0.59 5.38
N GLY A 57 5.49 0.11 4.39
CA GLY A 57 6.82 0.70 4.43
C GLY A 57 7.44 0.86 3.05
N SER A 58 8.77 0.88 3.02
CA SER A 58 9.54 0.94 1.78
C SER A 58 9.28 -0.27 0.88
N ILE A 59 9.11 -0.03 -0.42
CA ILE A 59 8.93 -1.10 -1.42
C ILE A 59 10.14 -2.06 -1.40
N ALA A 60 11.34 -1.53 -1.20
CA ALA A 60 12.57 -2.33 -1.19
C ALA A 60 12.65 -3.33 -0.03
N ALA A 61 11.91 -3.09 1.06
CA ALA A 61 11.91 -3.94 2.25
C ALA A 61 10.66 -4.83 2.36
N ASN A 62 9.81 -4.88 1.33
CA ASN A 62 8.55 -5.62 1.36
C ASN A 62 8.77 -7.16 1.36
N PRO A 63 8.28 -7.89 2.39
CA PRO A 63 8.34 -9.35 2.43
C PRO A 63 7.11 -10.05 1.83
N VAL A 64 6.02 -9.32 1.51
CA VAL A 64 4.75 -9.91 1.09
C VAL A 64 4.69 -9.97 -0.43
N LEU A 65 4.70 -11.20 -0.98
CA LEU A 65 4.64 -11.47 -2.42
C LEU A 65 5.61 -10.58 -3.23
N PRO A 66 6.91 -10.55 -2.87
CA PRO A 66 7.85 -9.56 -3.38
C PRO A 66 7.91 -9.52 -4.91
N GLU A 67 7.80 -10.66 -5.59
CA GLU A 67 7.79 -10.72 -7.06
C GLU A 67 6.54 -10.08 -7.67
N ALA A 68 5.35 -10.37 -7.12
CA ALA A 68 4.10 -9.79 -7.62
C ALA A 68 4.05 -8.28 -7.37
N ILE A 69 4.53 -7.84 -6.21
CA ILE A 69 4.60 -6.41 -5.88
C ILE A 69 5.62 -5.70 -6.76
N ALA A 70 6.78 -6.31 -7.05
CA ALA A 70 7.76 -5.76 -7.99
C ALA A 70 7.18 -5.60 -9.42
N GLN A 71 6.40 -6.58 -9.90
CA GLN A 71 5.71 -6.46 -11.20
C GLN A 71 4.69 -5.33 -11.23
N LEU A 72 3.94 -5.12 -10.13
CA LEU A 72 3.03 -3.98 -10.02
C LEU A 72 3.78 -2.66 -9.90
N HIS A 73 4.91 -2.63 -9.19
CA HIS A 73 5.76 -1.45 -9.02
C HIS A 73 6.34 -0.96 -10.35
N ALA A 74 6.54 -1.84 -11.33
CA ALA A 74 6.93 -1.44 -12.69
C ALA A 74 5.94 -0.44 -13.34
N ARG A 75 4.69 -0.35 -12.85
CA ARG A 75 3.70 0.64 -13.29
C ARG A 75 3.83 2.01 -12.61
N CYS A 76 4.57 2.09 -11.50
CA CYS A 76 4.91 3.33 -10.82
C CYS A 76 6.37 3.29 -10.33
N PRO A 77 7.36 3.48 -11.22
CA PRO A 77 8.77 3.42 -10.85
C PRO A 77 9.18 4.48 -9.82
N THR A 78 8.44 5.60 -9.75
CA THR A 78 8.66 6.70 -8.79
C THR A 78 8.07 6.44 -7.42
N CYS A 79 7.22 5.42 -7.27
CA CYS A 79 6.69 5.04 -5.97
C CYS A 79 7.81 4.47 -5.10
N THR A 80 7.87 4.88 -3.83
CA THR A 80 8.93 4.50 -2.88
C THR A 80 8.38 3.72 -1.70
N ALA A 81 7.09 3.88 -1.40
CA ALA A 81 6.40 3.21 -0.31
C ALA A 81 5.22 2.39 -0.82
N VAL A 82 4.88 1.35 -0.07
CA VAL A 82 3.73 0.47 -0.35
C VAL A 82 3.01 0.13 0.95
N ARG A 83 1.69 0.02 0.85
CA ARG A 83 0.82 -0.56 1.86
C ARG A 83 0.07 -1.73 1.24
N ILE A 84 0.10 -2.87 1.91
CA ILE A 84 -0.56 -4.09 1.48
C ILE A 84 -1.59 -4.43 2.53
N GLU A 85 -2.85 -4.51 2.11
CA GLU A 85 -4.00 -4.77 2.98
C GLU A 85 -4.67 -6.07 2.55
N GLN A 86 -5.20 -6.83 3.49
CA GLN A 86 -6.10 -7.94 3.17
C GLN A 86 -7.47 -7.37 2.79
N ALA A 87 -8.02 -7.82 1.66
CA ALA A 87 -9.36 -7.46 1.21
C ALA A 87 -10.33 -8.56 1.65
N LEU A 88 -11.28 -8.19 2.50
CA LEU A 88 -12.44 -9.02 2.84
C LEU A 88 -13.37 -9.19 1.63
#